data_AF-A0A064CL32-F1
#
_entry.id   AF-A0A064CL32-F1
#
_cell.length_a   1.000
_cell.length_b   1.000
_cell.length_c   1.000
_cell.angle_alpha   90.00
_cell.angle_beta   90.00
_cell.angle_gamma   90.00
#
_symmetry.space_group_name_H-M   'P 1'
#
loop_
_entity.id
_entity.type
_entity.pdbx_description
1 polymer ?
#
loop_
_entity_poly.entity_id
_entity_poly.type
_entity_poly.pdbx_seq_one_letter_code
_entity_poly.pdbx_strand_id
1 'polypeptide(L)'
;MDSLWHFWWLIFPLGGVIGGAVRSVAAANERRADRRMERYRLKQQAKIAVAEAAGRSRNADAAYRRELTRITIAHNRTDERWFSYETDVAKLLDFPMMTDMRDPLTVAFHRARQRAELLRPEDIDDVIDDRDAQLEYRDAVGEYVAAFDVAEAEAIRRRRSDFSVDDQQRLSRAQHLLHLAEDAAATPQERRVAYDRARRELDGLIALPAAARDAIERRVAGEIEA
;
A
#
# COMPACT_ATOMS: atom_id res chain seq x y z
N MET A 1 85.32 -26.90 60.77
CA MET A 1 83.86 -26.99 60.58
C MET A 1 83.59 -26.28 59.25
N ASP A 2 84.00 -26.85 58.12
CA ASP A 2 84.15 -26.08 56.87
C ASP A 2 83.69 -26.85 55.64
N SER A 3 82.52 -27.47 55.72
CA SER A 3 81.96 -28.27 54.62
C SER A 3 80.49 -27.95 54.32
N LEU A 4 79.97 -26.82 54.81
CA LEU A 4 78.64 -26.31 54.46
C LEU A 4 78.66 -25.03 53.61
N TRP A 5 79.83 -24.43 53.34
CA TRP A 5 79.96 -23.15 52.62
C TRP A 5 80.47 -23.26 51.17
N HIS A 6 80.76 -24.46 50.65
CA HIS A 6 81.36 -24.64 49.32
C HIS A 6 80.34 -24.76 48.16
N PHE A 7 79.04 -24.82 48.46
CA PHE A 7 77.97 -25.03 47.46
C PHE A 7 77.09 -23.80 47.19
N TRP A 8 77.47 -22.60 47.67
CA TRP A 8 76.67 -21.38 47.43
C TRP A 8 76.52 -21.03 45.94
N TRP A 9 77.52 -21.36 45.11
CA TRP A 9 77.46 -21.15 43.66
C TRP A 9 76.39 -21.98 42.94
N LEU A 10 75.89 -23.06 43.56
CA LEU A 10 74.89 -23.96 42.98
C LEU A 10 73.47 -23.36 42.96
N ILE A 11 73.23 -22.27 43.71
CA ILE A 11 71.98 -21.49 43.64
C ILE A 11 71.81 -20.82 42.28
N PHE A 12 72.90 -20.47 41.59
CA PHE A 12 72.85 -19.79 40.29
C PHE A 12 72.34 -20.69 39.14
N PRO A 13 72.86 -21.91 38.90
CA PRO A 13 72.32 -22.79 37.87
C PRO A 13 70.92 -23.32 38.23
N LEU A 14 70.65 -23.63 39.50
CA LEU A 14 69.31 -24.07 39.93
C LEU A 14 68.28 -22.94 39.89
N GLY A 15 68.66 -21.72 40.27
CA GLY A 15 67.81 -20.53 40.18
C GLY A 15 67.47 -20.13 38.75
N GLY A 16 68.41 -20.31 37.81
CA GLY A 16 68.17 -20.09 36.37
C GLY A 16 67.15 -21.08 35.78
N VAL A 17 67.21 -22.35 36.16
CA VAL A 17 66.28 -23.39 35.69
C VAL A 17 64.88 -23.19 36.28
N ILE A 18 64.77 -22.82 37.56
CA ILE A 18 63.48 -22.52 38.21
C ILE A 18 62.86 -21.23 37.65
N GLY A 19 63.66 -20.17 37.46
CA GLY A 19 63.20 -18.91 36.87
C GLY A 19 62.74 -19.07 35.41
N GLY A 20 63.43 -19.88 34.62
CA GLY A 20 63.04 -20.22 33.26
C GLY A 20 61.72 -21.01 33.18
N ALA A 21 61.53 -21.97 34.08
CA ALA A 21 60.30 -22.74 34.18
C ALA A 21 59.10 -21.84 34.55
N VAL A 22 59.24 -20.99 35.57
CA VAL A 22 58.19 -20.04 35.99
C VAL A 22 57.85 -19.06 34.86
N ARG A 23 58.85 -18.54 34.15
CA ARG A 23 58.64 -17.63 33.00
C ARG A 23 57.94 -18.32 31.83
N SER A 24 58.24 -19.59 31.57
CA SER A 24 57.58 -20.35 30.50
C SER A 24 56.10 -20.64 30.79
N VAL A 25 55.77 -20.92 32.06
CA VAL A 25 54.39 -21.12 32.52
C VAL A 25 53.62 -19.80 32.52
N ALA A 26 54.25 -18.70 32.96
CA ALA A 26 53.67 -17.36 32.89
C ALA A 26 53.36 -16.96 31.45
N ALA A 27 54.32 -17.13 30.52
CA ALA A 27 54.12 -16.83 29.10
C ALA A 27 53.04 -17.73 28.45
N ALA A 28 52.94 -19.00 28.86
CA ALA A 28 51.87 -19.89 28.39
C ALA A 28 50.49 -19.48 28.92
N ASN A 29 50.43 -18.93 30.14
CA ASN A 29 49.20 -18.43 30.75
C ASN A 29 48.76 -17.08 30.14
N GLU A 30 49.69 -16.18 29.87
CA GLU A 30 49.45 -14.90 29.15
C GLU A 30 48.85 -15.17 27.76
N ARG A 31 49.44 -16.07 26.97
CA ARG A 31 48.89 -16.49 25.66
C ARG A 31 47.50 -17.13 25.75
N ARG A 32 47.11 -17.68 26.90
CA ARG A 32 45.73 -18.19 27.14
C ARG A 32 44.79 -17.06 27.55
N ALA A 33 45.27 -16.09 28.33
CA ALA A 33 44.53 -14.88 28.70
C ALA A 33 44.25 -14.00 27.47
N ASP A 34 45.25 -13.77 26.62
CA ASP A 34 45.12 -12.98 25.39
C ASP A 34 44.11 -13.61 24.43
N ARG A 35 44.19 -14.93 24.20
CA ARG A 35 43.20 -15.66 23.38
C ARG A 35 41.79 -15.58 23.96
N ARG A 36 41.63 -15.51 25.28
CA ARG A 36 40.30 -15.30 25.92
C ARG A 36 39.80 -13.88 25.69
N MET A 37 40.67 -12.88 25.79
CA MET A 37 40.33 -11.48 25.53
C MET A 37 40.01 -11.22 24.06
N GLU A 38 40.77 -11.79 23.12
CA GLU A 38 40.50 -11.74 21.68
C GLU A 38 39.14 -12.38 21.35
N ARG A 39 38.87 -13.57 21.88
CA ARG A 39 37.56 -14.22 21.71
C ARG A 39 36.42 -13.39 22.30
N TYR A 40 36.63 -12.74 23.43
CA TYR A 40 35.64 -11.87 24.05
C TYR A 40 35.38 -10.62 23.19
N ARG A 41 36.43 -9.98 22.68
CA ARG A 41 36.33 -8.83 21.75
C ARG A 41 35.63 -9.22 20.45
N LEU A 42 35.99 -10.35 19.84
CA LEU A 42 35.32 -10.85 18.63
C LEU A 42 33.84 -11.16 18.89
N LYS A 43 33.50 -11.75 20.04
CA LYS A 43 32.09 -11.97 20.44
C LYS A 43 31.33 -10.66 20.65
N GLN A 44 31.95 -9.66 21.28
CA GLN A 44 31.34 -8.35 21.47
C GLN A 44 31.14 -7.63 20.13
N GLN A 45 32.16 -7.62 19.27
CA GLN A 45 32.06 -7.05 17.92
C GLN A 45 30.98 -7.74 17.08
N ALA A 46 30.90 -9.07 17.12
CA ALA A 46 29.83 -9.82 16.45
C ALA A 46 28.45 -9.45 17.01
N LYS A 47 28.31 -9.32 18.35
CA LYS A 47 27.06 -8.90 18.98
C LYS A 47 26.64 -7.49 18.57
N ILE A 48 27.59 -6.55 18.49
CA ILE A 48 27.36 -5.18 18.04
C ILE A 48 26.94 -5.18 16.56
N ALA A 49 27.66 -5.90 15.70
CA ALA A 49 27.34 -6.00 14.27
C ALA A 49 25.94 -6.60 14.02
N VAL A 50 25.54 -7.61 14.80
CA VAL A 50 24.18 -8.19 14.76
C VAL A 50 23.14 -7.19 15.24
N ALA A 51 23.40 -6.46 16.33
CA ALA A 51 22.49 -5.44 16.84
C ALA A 51 22.31 -4.27 15.85
N GLU A 52 23.39 -3.84 15.19
CA GLU A 52 23.34 -2.82 14.14
C GLU A 52 22.60 -3.31 12.90
N ALA A 53 22.82 -4.57 12.46
CA ALA A 53 22.10 -5.16 11.35
C ALA A 53 20.60 -5.25 11.63
N ALA A 54 20.22 -5.69 12.83
CA ALA A 54 18.83 -5.71 13.27
C ALA A 54 18.22 -4.31 13.35
N GLY A 55 18.99 -3.31 13.81
CA GLY A 55 18.56 -1.90 13.82
C GLY A 55 18.32 -1.35 12.42
N ARG A 56 19.21 -1.67 11.45
CA ARG A 56 19.04 -1.29 10.05
C ARG A 56 17.80 -1.93 9.41
N SER A 57 17.56 -3.22 9.67
CA SER A 57 16.35 -3.93 9.20
C SER A 57 15.08 -3.24 9.70
N ARG A 58 14.97 -3.03 11.02
CA ARG A 58 13.79 -2.37 11.63
C ARG A 58 13.50 -0.98 11.06
N ASN A 59 14.55 -0.21 10.76
CA ASN A 59 14.40 1.11 10.16
C ASN A 59 13.91 1.03 8.70
N ALA A 60 14.36 0.02 7.95
CA ALA A 60 13.88 -0.25 6.60
C ALA A 60 12.41 -0.67 6.62
N ASP A 61 12.02 -1.60 7.50
CA ASP A 61 10.64 -2.06 7.66
C ASP A 61 9.70 -0.90 8.00
N ALA A 62 10.12 -0.01 8.90
CA ALA A 62 9.37 1.20 9.24
C ALA A 62 9.23 2.17 8.06
N ALA A 63 10.24 2.27 7.19
CA ALA A 63 10.15 3.08 5.97
C ALA A 63 9.21 2.45 4.95
N TYR A 64 9.27 1.13 4.76
CA TYR A 64 8.39 0.40 3.85
C TYR A 64 6.94 0.44 4.29
N ARG A 65 6.66 0.25 5.59
CA ARG A 65 5.30 0.40 6.14
C ARG A 65 4.74 1.78 5.81
N ARG A 66 5.52 2.85 6.01
CA ARG A 66 5.09 4.22 5.64
C ARG A 66 4.88 4.42 4.13
N GLU A 67 5.64 3.74 3.29
CA GLU A 67 5.45 3.77 1.84
C GLU A 67 4.16 3.06 1.44
N LEU A 68 3.94 1.83 1.90
CA LEU A 68 2.73 1.05 1.66
C LEU A 68 1.48 1.74 2.17
N THR A 69 1.52 2.36 3.37
CA THR A 69 0.41 3.17 3.86
C THR A 69 0.05 4.29 2.89
N ARG A 70 1.05 5.00 2.34
CA ARG A 70 0.80 6.08 1.35
C ARG A 70 0.21 5.53 0.05
N ILE A 71 0.70 4.39 -0.41
CA ILE A 71 0.18 3.71 -1.61
C ILE A 71 -1.28 3.31 -1.40
N THR A 72 -1.62 2.69 -0.28
CA THR A 72 -3.00 2.31 0.05
C THR A 72 -3.92 3.52 0.18
N ILE A 73 -3.45 4.64 0.74
CA ILE A 73 -4.20 5.90 0.74
C ILE A 73 -4.46 6.40 -0.69
N ALA A 74 -3.46 6.33 -1.59
CA ALA A 74 -3.62 6.73 -2.99
C ALA A 74 -4.61 5.83 -3.74
N HIS A 75 -4.59 4.52 -3.47
CA HIS A 75 -5.57 3.56 -3.98
C HIS A 75 -6.98 3.97 -3.53
N ASN A 76 -7.21 4.04 -2.21
CA ASN A 76 -8.53 4.35 -1.66
C ASN A 76 -9.07 5.70 -2.16
N ARG A 77 -8.21 6.73 -2.25
CA ARG A 77 -8.61 8.03 -2.79
C ARG A 77 -9.06 7.95 -4.25
N THR A 78 -8.38 7.15 -5.06
CA THR A 78 -8.76 6.93 -6.46
C THR A 78 -10.06 6.15 -6.57
N ASP A 79 -10.25 5.15 -5.71
CA ASP A 79 -11.52 4.42 -5.60
C ASP A 79 -12.68 5.33 -5.19
N GLU A 80 -12.50 6.22 -4.21
CA GLU A 80 -13.53 7.19 -3.81
C GLU A 80 -13.92 8.11 -4.99
N ARG A 81 -12.93 8.62 -5.73
CA ARG A 81 -13.16 9.42 -6.94
C ARG A 81 -13.93 8.61 -7.98
N TRP A 82 -13.51 7.37 -8.25
CA TRP A 82 -14.20 6.48 -9.18
C TRP A 82 -15.64 6.18 -8.73
N PHE A 83 -15.83 5.80 -7.47
CA PHE A 83 -17.11 5.40 -6.90
C PHE A 83 -18.16 6.50 -7.01
N SER A 84 -17.72 7.77 -6.97
CA SER A 84 -18.62 8.90 -7.22
C SER A 84 -19.24 8.86 -8.62
N TYR A 85 -18.55 8.38 -9.66
CA TYR A 85 -19.12 8.22 -11.01
C TYR A 85 -20.11 7.06 -11.12
N GLU A 86 -20.00 6.04 -10.27
CA GLU A 86 -20.96 4.92 -10.24
C GLU A 86 -22.20 5.21 -9.39
N THR A 87 -22.08 6.07 -8.38
CA THR A 87 -23.13 6.31 -7.38
C THR A 87 -23.87 7.64 -7.59
N ASP A 88 -23.17 8.69 -8.02
CA ASP A 88 -23.79 9.98 -8.33
C ASP A 88 -24.26 9.97 -9.80
N VAL A 89 -25.57 9.85 -9.98
CA VAL A 89 -26.16 9.77 -11.32
C VAL A 89 -26.03 11.07 -12.09
N ALA A 90 -26.05 12.23 -11.43
CA ALA A 90 -25.81 13.50 -12.12
C ALA A 90 -24.39 13.53 -12.68
N LYS A 91 -23.40 13.12 -11.88
CA LYS A 91 -22.00 13.04 -12.31
C LYS A 91 -21.82 12.02 -13.44
N LEU A 92 -22.48 10.88 -13.37
CA LEU A 92 -22.48 9.87 -14.44
C LEU A 92 -23.02 10.44 -15.76
N LEU A 93 -24.14 11.16 -15.71
CA LEU A 93 -24.74 11.76 -16.91
C LEU A 93 -23.92 12.93 -17.47
N ASP A 94 -23.15 13.63 -16.64
CA ASP A 94 -22.22 14.68 -17.07
C ASP A 94 -20.97 14.11 -17.75
N PHE A 95 -20.48 12.96 -17.28
CA PHE A 95 -19.24 12.32 -17.73
C PHE A 95 -19.45 10.84 -18.10
N PRO A 96 -20.32 10.53 -19.08
CA PRO A 96 -20.74 9.16 -19.40
C PRO A 96 -19.60 8.26 -19.91
N MET A 97 -18.55 8.86 -20.48
CA MET A 97 -17.35 8.14 -20.91
C MET A 97 -16.73 7.32 -19.77
N MET A 98 -16.81 7.79 -18.52
CA MET A 98 -16.20 7.11 -17.37
C MET A 98 -16.76 5.71 -17.14
N THR A 99 -17.99 5.42 -17.56
CA THR A 99 -18.61 4.09 -17.42
C THR A 99 -18.75 3.35 -18.75
N ASP A 100 -18.32 3.95 -19.86
CA ASP A 100 -18.41 3.37 -21.20
C ASP A 100 -17.23 2.42 -21.50
N MET A 101 -17.48 1.11 -21.41
CA MET A 101 -16.49 0.06 -21.71
C MET A 101 -16.09 -0.04 -23.19
N ARG A 102 -16.65 0.81 -24.06
CA ARG A 102 -16.22 0.91 -25.46
C ARG A 102 -15.06 1.90 -25.63
N ASP A 103 -14.89 2.84 -24.70
CA ASP A 103 -13.78 3.78 -24.77
C ASP A 103 -12.48 3.12 -24.27
N PRO A 104 -11.39 3.18 -25.06
CA PRO A 104 -10.14 2.51 -24.70
C PRO A 104 -9.50 3.05 -23.42
N LEU A 105 -9.69 4.32 -23.06
CA LEU A 105 -9.16 4.89 -21.83
C LEU A 105 -9.91 4.35 -20.61
N THR A 106 -11.23 4.23 -20.71
CA THR A 106 -12.07 3.62 -19.67
C THR A 106 -11.71 2.16 -19.48
N VAL A 107 -11.52 1.40 -20.57
CA VAL A 107 -11.06 0.00 -20.49
C VAL A 107 -9.67 -0.11 -19.85
N ALA A 108 -8.74 0.77 -20.20
CA ALA A 108 -7.39 0.78 -19.63
C ALA A 108 -7.41 1.07 -18.13
N PHE A 109 -8.18 2.08 -17.70
CA PHE A 109 -8.43 2.40 -16.30
C PHE A 109 -9.01 1.20 -15.53
N HIS A 110 -10.07 0.57 -16.04
CA HIS A 110 -10.71 -0.57 -15.36
C HIS A 110 -9.77 -1.78 -15.22
N ARG A 111 -8.93 -2.04 -16.22
CA ARG A 111 -7.92 -3.10 -16.14
C ARG A 111 -6.85 -2.77 -15.09
N ALA A 112 -6.38 -1.52 -15.05
CA ALA A 112 -5.42 -1.10 -14.05
C ALA A 112 -6.00 -1.16 -12.62
N ARG A 113 -7.27 -0.76 -12.45
CA ARG A 113 -8.02 -0.91 -11.20
C ARG A 113 -8.09 -2.36 -10.75
N GLN A 114 -8.51 -3.26 -11.63
CA GLN A 114 -8.61 -4.68 -11.33
C GLN A 114 -7.26 -5.26 -10.91
N ARG A 115 -6.16 -4.87 -11.58
CA ARG A 115 -4.80 -5.30 -11.22
C ARG A 115 -4.39 -4.78 -9.84
N ALA A 116 -4.63 -3.50 -9.54
CA ALA A 116 -4.32 -2.92 -8.24
C ALA A 116 -5.11 -3.57 -7.11
N GLU A 117 -6.39 -3.90 -7.34
CA GLU A 117 -7.23 -4.59 -6.36
C GLU A 117 -6.79 -6.04 -6.13
N LEU A 118 -6.41 -6.78 -7.18
CA LEU A 118 -5.90 -8.15 -7.04
C LEU A 118 -4.58 -8.23 -6.25
N LEU A 119 -3.74 -7.20 -6.33
CA LEU A 119 -2.45 -7.13 -5.64
C LEU A 119 -2.56 -6.44 -4.27
N ARG A 120 -3.75 -5.99 -3.88
CA ARG A 120 -3.97 -5.29 -2.63
C ARG A 120 -3.79 -6.27 -1.46
N PRO A 121 -2.89 -5.96 -0.50
CA PRO A 121 -2.78 -6.77 0.70
C PRO A 121 -3.98 -6.52 1.64
N GLU A 122 -4.43 -7.56 2.35
CA GLU A 122 -5.46 -7.43 3.39
C GLU A 122 -4.94 -6.59 4.56
N ASP A 123 -3.74 -6.92 5.05
CA ASP A 123 -2.96 -6.09 5.97
C ASP A 123 -1.59 -5.77 5.37
N ILE A 124 -1.10 -4.54 5.59
CA ILE A 124 0.25 -4.12 5.19
C ILE A 124 1.31 -5.02 5.82
N ASP A 125 1.06 -5.51 7.03
CA ASP A 125 1.98 -6.38 7.75
C ASP A 125 2.19 -7.74 7.08
N ASP A 126 1.26 -8.19 6.21
CA ASP A 126 1.35 -9.47 5.49
C ASP A 126 2.42 -9.45 4.39
N VAL A 127 2.78 -8.28 3.90
CA VAL A 127 3.72 -8.11 2.77
C VAL A 127 5.03 -7.42 3.18
N ILE A 128 5.27 -7.17 4.48
CA ILE A 128 6.49 -6.47 4.94
C ILE A 128 7.78 -7.18 4.53
N ASP A 129 7.78 -8.52 4.57
CA ASP A 129 8.94 -9.34 4.25
C ASP A 129 9.01 -9.72 2.74
N ASP A 130 7.97 -9.43 1.96
CA ASP A 130 7.89 -9.74 0.52
C ASP A 130 8.13 -8.48 -0.31
N ARG A 131 9.40 -8.26 -0.69
CA ARG A 131 9.77 -7.06 -1.45
C ARG A 131 9.19 -7.02 -2.85
N ASP A 132 8.98 -8.17 -3.48
CA ASP A 132 8.47 -8.23 -4.85
C ASP A 132 6.98 -7.89 -4.86
N ALA A 133 6.19 -8.47 -3.94
CA ALA A 133 4.78 -8.12 -3.78
C ALA A 133 4.57 -6.62 -3.49
N GLN A 134 5.44 -6.02 -2.67
CA GLN A 134 5.39 -4.57 -2.41
C GLN A 134 5.60 -3.73 -3.67
N LEU A 135 6.59 -4.09 -4.49
CA LEU A 135 6.90 -3.37 -5.72
C LEU A 135 5.78 -3.55 -6.74
N GLU A 136 5.25 -4.76 -6.88
CA GLU A 136 4.12 -5.04 -7.78
C GLU A 136 2.88 -4.25 -7.40
N TYR A 137 2.51 -4.21 -6.11
CA TYR A 137 1.37 -3.42 -5.63
C TYR A 137 1.58 -1.92 -5.83
N ARG A 138 2.78 -1.40 -5.50
CA ARG A 138 3.12 0.01 -5.74
C ARG A 138 2.97 0.38 -7.21
N ASP A 139 3.54 -0.42 -8.09
CA ASP A 139 3.56 -0.14 -9.53
C ASP A 139 2.13 -0.25 -10.09
N ALA A 140 1.34 -1.24 -9.66
CA ALA A 140 -0.06 -1.37 -10.03
C ALA A 140 -0.93 -0.19 -9.57
N VAL A 141 -0.73 0.33 -8.34
CA VAL A 141 -1.44 1.53 -7.88
C VAL A 141 -0.99 2.76 -8.66
N GLY A 142 0.30 2.88 -9.01
CA GLY A 142 0.80 3.95 -9.85
C GLY A 142 0.16 3.96 -11.24
N GLU A 143 0.09 2.80 -11.89
CA GLU A 143 -0.60 2.61 -13.16
C GLU A 143 -2.10 2.91 -13.06
N TYR A 144 -2.74 2.47 -11.97
CA TYR A 144 -4.15 2.72 -11.71
C TYR A 144 -4.46 4.21 -11.60
N VAL A 145 -3.72 4.93 -10.75
CA VAL A 145 -3.88 6.38 -10.56
C VAL A 145 -3.66 7.13 -11.87
N ALA A 146 -2.60 6.80 -12.61
CA ALA A 146 -2.29 7.45 -13.87
C ALA A 146 -3.36 7.19 -14.94
N ALA A 147 -3.81 5.94 -15.09
CA ALA A 147 -4.85 5.59 -16.05
C ALA A 147 -6.18 6.27 -15.71
N PHE A 148 -6.53 6.36 -14.42
CA PHE A 148 -7.72 7.08 -13.96
C PHE A 148 -7.64 8.57 -14.28
N ASP A 149 -6.52 9.24 -13.94
CA ASP A 149 -6.37 10.67 -14.17
C ASP A 149 -6.44 11.01 -15.67
N VAL A 150 -5.88 10.17 -16.54
CA VAL A 150 -5.99 10.32 -18.00
C VAL A 150 -7.43 10.15 -18.47
N ALA A 151 -8.12 9.10 -18.03
CA ALA A 151 -9.51 8.84 -18.39
C ALA A 151 -10.43 9.98 -17.90
N GLU A 152 -10.24 10.44 -16.66
CA GLU A 152 -11.03 11.52 -16.06
C GLU A 152 -10.80 12.85 -16.77
N ALA A 153 -9.55 13.20 -17.08
CA ALA A 153 -9.25 14.42 -17.82
C ALA A 153 -9.92 14.42 -19.21
N GLU A 154 -9.89 13.29 -19.91
CA GLU A 154 -10.54 13.15 -21.21
C GLU A 154 -12.07 13.17 -21.09
N ALA A 155 -12.64 12.51 -20.09
CA ALA A 155 -14.07 12.54 -19.82
C ALA A 155 -14.55 13.96 -19.50
N ILE A 156 -13.78 14.72 -18.71
CA ILE A 156 -14.07 16.14 -18.42
C ILE A 156 -13.99 17.00 -19.68
N ARG A 157 -13.02 16.73 -20.57
CA ARG A 157 -12.85 17.45 -21.83
C ARG A 157 -14.01 17.18 -22.78
N ARG A 158 -14.43 15.92 -22.91
CA ARG A 158 -15.50 15.53 -23.84
C ARG A 158 -16.89 15.78 -23.27
N ARG A 159 -17.12 15.61 -21.98
CA ARG A 159 -18.46 15.63 -21.35
C ARG A 159 -19.46 14.80 -22.18
N ARG A 160 -20.48 15.47 -22.73
CA ARG A 160 -21.53 14.90 -23.58
C ARG A 160 -21.31 15.16 -25.08
N SER A 161 -20.15 15.67 -25.49
CA SER A 161 -19.89 16.07 -26.89
C SER A 161 -19.87 14.90 -27.89
N ASP A 162 -19.66 13.67 -27.42
CA ASP A 162 -19.74 12.47 -28.25
C ASP A 162 -21.20 12.09 -28.61
N PHE A 163 -22.19 12.70 -27.95
CA PHE A 163 -23.62 12.51 -28.24
C PHE A 163 -24.13 13.53 -29.25
N SER A 164 -25.13 13.13 -30.04
CA SER A 164 -25.86 14.05 -30.92
C SER A 164 -26.56 15.15 -30.11
N VAL A 165 -26.91 16.27 -30.74
CA VAL A 165 -27.62 17.37 -30.05
C VAL A 165 -28.96 16.89 -29.45
N ASP A 166 -29.68 16.01 -30.16
CA ASP A 166 -30.92 15.42 -29.64
C ASP A 166 -30.65 14.54 -28.42
N ASP A 167 -29.63 13.68 -28.48
CA ASP A 167 -29.26 12.82 -27.36
C ASP A 167 -28.78 13.62 -26.15
N GLN A 168 -28.06 14.73 -26.35
CA GLN A 168 -27.69 15.64 -25.27
C GLN A 168 -28.92 16.25 -24.58
N GLN A 169 -29.97 16.57 -25.33
CA GLN A 169 -31.24 17.04 -24.76
C GLN A 169 -31.96 15.92 -24.01
N ARG A 170 -31.97 14.69 -24.54
CA ARG A 170 -32.49 13.50 -23.85
C ARG A 170 -31.80 13.28 -22.50
N LEU A 171 -30.47 13.36 -22.48
CA LEU A 171 -29.67 13.28 -21.24
C LEU A 171 -30.03 14.40 -20.25
N SER A 172 -30.19 15.63 -20.73
CA SER A 172 -30.60 16.76 -19.87
C SER A 172 -32.00 16.57 -19.27
N ARG A 173 -32.95 16.05 -20.05
CA ARG A 173 -34.31 15.72 -19.56
C ARG A 173 -34.27 14.60 -18.55
N ALA A 174 -33.50 13.54 -18.82
CA ALA A 174 -33.30 12.43 -17.89
C ALA A 174 -32.75 12.91 -16.55
N GLN A 175 -31.72 13.77 -16.55
CA GLN A 175 -31.13 14.33 -15.34
C GLN A 175 -32.16 15.11 -14.50
N HIS A 176 -32.98 15.95 -15.14
CA HIS A 176 -34.04 16.69 -14.44
C HIS A 176 -35.10 15.75 -13.84
N LEU A 177 -35.51 14.72 -14.58
CA LEU A 177 -36.47 13.72 -14.12
C LEU A 177 -35.93 12.88 -12.97
N LEU A 178 -34.64 12.53 -12.98
CA LEU A 178 -34.00 11.82 -11.87
C LEU A 178 -33.93 12.68 -10.62
N HIS A 179 -33.62 13.96 -10.76
CA HIS A 179 -33.65 14.89 -9.62
C HIS A 179 -35.06 14.98 -9.01
N LEU A 180 -36.12 14.96 -9.82
CA LEU A 180 -37.50 14.90 -9.33
C LEU A 180 -37.83 13.55 -8.68
N ALA A 181 -37.27 12.45 -9.19
CA ALA A 181 -37.44 11.12 -8.63
C ALA A 181 -36.80 10.96 -7.24
N GLU A 182 -35.78 11.76 -6.94
CA GLU A 182 -35.09 11.78 -5.64
C GLU A 182 -35.64 12.83 -4.66
N ASP A 183 -36.51 13.73 -5.13
CA ASP A 183 -37.05 14.81 -4.31
C ASP A 183 -38.05 14.28 -3.26
N ALA A 184 -37.70 14.42 -1.98
CA ALA A 184 -38.53 14.00 -0.86
C ALA A 184 -39.84 14.82 -0.72
N ALA A 185 -39.91 16.03 -1.31
CA ALA A 185 -41.12 16.84 -1.33
C ALA A 185 -42.17 16.32 -2.34
N ALA A 186 -41.75 15.52 -3.33
CA ALA A 186 -42.65 14.93 -4.32
C ALA A 186 -43.36 13.68 -3.77
N THR A 187 -44.59 13.43 -4.24
CA THR A 187 -45.33 12.23 -3.84
C THR A 187 -44.65 10.96 -4.35
N PRO A 188 -44.80 9.80 -3.68
CA PRO A 188 -44.22 8.53 -4.15
C PRO A 188 -44.65 8.15 -5.58
N GLN A 189 -45.85 8.56 -6.01
CA GLN A 189 -46.32 8.32 -7.37
C GLN A 189 -45.61 9.21 -8.39
N GLU A 190 -45.43 10.50 -8.11
CA GLU A 190 -44.67 11.42 -8.97
C GLU A 190 -43.23 10.97 -9.13
N ARG A 191 -42.58 10.53 -8.04
CA ARG A 191 -41.20 10.02 -8.09
C ARG A 191 -41.06 8.80 -8.98
N ARG A 192 -41.98 7.82 -8.87
CA ARG A 192 -42.02 6.65 -9.75
C ARG A 192 -42.21 7.03 -11.22
N VAL A 193 -43.18 7.92 -11.50
CA VAL A 193 -43.43 8.38 -12.87
C VAL A 193 -42.23 9.13 -13.45
N ALA A 194 -41.54 9.94 -12.64
CA ALA A 194 -40.33 10.65 -13.05
C ALA A 194 -39.19 9.67 -13.37
N TYR A 195 -38.97 8.67 -12.50
CA TYR A 195 -37.98 7.62 -12.72
C TYR A 195 -38.25 6.81 -13.99
N ASP A 196 -39.49 6.35 -14.22
CA ASP A 196 -39.86 5.60 -15.42
C ASP A 196 -39.71 6.42 -16.71
N ARG A 197 -39.92 7.74 -16.64
CA ARG A 197 -39.66 8.63 -17.77
C ARG A 197 -38.16 8.83 -17.98
N ALA A 198 -37.38 9.03 -16.93
CA ALA A 198 -35.92 9.15 -17.03
C ALA A 198 -35.30 7.92 -17.68
N ARG A 199 -35.72 6.73 -17.25
CA ARG A 199 -35.23 5.46 -17.83
C ARG A 199 -35.50 5.35 -19.33
N ARG A 200 -36.64 5.86 -19.81
CA ARG A 200 -36.95 5.92 -21.25
C ARG A 200 -36.09 6.91 -22.00
N GLU A 201 -35.81 8.08 -21.41
CA GLU A 201 -34.92 9.07 -22.02
C GLU A 201 -33.49 8.52 -22.16
N LEU A 202 -33.00 7.77 -21.17
CA LEU A 202 -31.67 7.15 -21.19
C LEU A 202 -31.55 5.90 -22.07
N ASP A 203 -32.67 5.32 -22.50
CA ASP A 203 -32.67 4.06 -23.24
C ASP A 203 -31.88 4.18 -24.56
N GLY A 204 -31.00 3.20 -24.79
CA GLY A 204 -30.06 3.21 -25.92
C GLY A 204 -28.92 4.22 -25.83
N LEU A 205 -28.85 5.08 -24.82
CA LEU A 205 -27.78 6.06 -24.63
C LEU A 205 -26.78 5.64 -23.56
N ILE A 206 -27.28 5.36 -22.37
CA ILE A 206 -26.46 5.06 -21.20
C ILE A 206 -27.12 3.96 -20.37
N ALA A 207 -26.37 2.91 -20.07
CA ALA A 207 -26.80 1.91 -19.10
C ALA A 207 -26.45 2.38 -17.69
N LEU A 208 -27.46 2.67 -16.86
CA LEU A 208 -27.23 3.02 -15.46
C LEU A 208 -26.62 1.82 -14.70
N PRO A 209 -25.50 2.01 -13.97
CA PRO A 209 -24.92 1.00 -13.09
C PRO A 209 -25.93 0.48 -12.08
N ALA A 210 -25.79 -0.80 -11.69
CA ALA A 210 -26.69 -1.43 -10.73
C ALA A 210 -26.72 -0.67 -9.39
N ALA A 211 -25.56 -0.24 -8.87
CA ALA A 211 -25.47 0.51 -7.62
C ALA A 211 -26.25 1.84 -7.65
N ALA A 212 -26.10 2.65 -8.71
CA ALA A 212 -26.89 3.86 -8.91
C ALA A 212 -28.39 3.57 -8.98
N ARG A 213 -28.76 2.52 -9.71
CA ARG A 213 -30.15 2.10 -9.87
C ARG A 213 -30.79 1.72 -8.53
N ASP A 214 -30.12 0.86 -7.77
CA ASP A 214 -30.60 0.39 -6.47
C ASP A 214 -30.68 1.53 -5.45
N ALA A 215 -29.77 2.52 -5.53
CA ALA A 215 -29.83 3.71 -4.70
C ALA A 215 -31.07 4.58 -5.01
N ILE A 216 -31.38 4.80 -6.29
CA ILE A 216 -32.58 5.54 -6.70
C ILE A 216 -33.86 4.77 -6.37
N GLU A 217 -33.91 3.47 -6.65
CA GLU A 217 -35.12 2.67 -6.43
C GLU A 217 -35.51 2.62 -4.94
N ARG A 218 -34.54 2.52 -4.02
CA ARG A 218 -34.77 2.65 -2.58
C ARG A 218 -35.33 4.02 -2.18
N ARG A 219 -34.79 5.11 -2.74
CA ARG A 219 -35.31 6.49 -2.54
C ARG A 219 -36.74 6.63 -3.04
N VAL A 220 -37.01 6.13 -4.25
CA VAL A 220 -38.33 6.19 -4.88
C VAL A 220 -39.35 5.40 -4.05
N ALA A 221 -38.99 4.21 -3.57
CA ALA A 221 -39.81 3.38 -2.68
C ALA A 221 -40.09 4.04 -1.32
N GLY A 222 -39.30 5.06 -0.94
CA GLY A 222 -39.42 5.75 0.35
C GLY A 222 -38.72 5.01 1.48
N GLU A 223 -37.75 4.14 1.16
CA GLU A 223 -37.03 3.31 2.14
C GLU A 223 -35.88 4.05 2.85
N ILE A 224 -35.81 5.38 2.79
CA ILE A 224 -34.72 6.10 3.48
C ILE A 224 -35.08 6.45 4.92
N GLU A 225 -34.40 5.73 5.81
CA GLU A 225 -33.96 6.01 7.19
C GLU A 225 -35.05 6.30 8.25
N ALA A 226 -35.44 5.21 8.92
CA ALA A 226 -35.59 5.20 10.37
C ALA A 226 -34.21 5.00 11.03
#